data_AF-A0A251XQ47-F1
#
_entry.id   AF-A0A251XQ47-F1
#
_cell.length_a   1.000
_cell.length_b   1.000
_cell.length_c   1.000
_cell.angle_alpha   90.00
_cell.angle_beta   90.00
_cell.angle_gamma   90.00
#
_symmetry.space_group_name_H-M   'P 1'
#
loop_
_entity.id
_entity.type
_entity.pdbx_description
1 polymer ?
#
loop_
_entity_poly.entity_id
_entity_poly.type
_entity_poly.pdbx_seq_one_letter_code
_entity_poly.pdbx_strand_id
1 'polypeptide(L)'
;MHARTGTAALAALCLTLLAAAPATAAAPSAPPSSALVDGASADERALVVREVPGPASRLRDLAPGDSVVWAAEVTNASASGSPVLVDLDAGGDGALVGDPRDGLQLDVVRCDAGYEAVADQPLSCRGPAVRLGTGPAATLGRLGTSIPLAAGDRTSVGVTMSFPASAGNGAEGTAASLRVTFSLLDSAGPGPDPVDPGPVDPGPVDPDPDDPGTQPGGGEVPGGATDAPTTAPCRPERTTTPAAARCPSPDATSPPHSPAASSRSPPARSS
;
A
#
# COMPACT_ATOMS: atom_id res chain seq x y z
N MET A 1 35.14 10.10 -32.28
CA MET A 1 33.91 10.59 -31.64
C MET A 1 32.98 9.38 -31.48
N HIS A 2 33.20 8.47 -30.52
CA HIS A 2 32.56 8.39 -29.20
C HIS A 2 31.05 8.66 -29.18
N ALA A 3 30.25 7.61 -29.42
CA ALA A 3 28.87 7.50 -28.95
C ALA A 3 28.79 6.23 -28.08
N ARG A 4 28.66 6.42 -26.77
CA ARG A 4 28.53 5.34 -25.79
C ARG A 4 27.06 4.95 -25.66
N THR A 5 26.78 3.69 -25.92
CA THR A 5 25.57 2.94 -25.57
C THR A 5 25.49 2.79 -24.05
N GLY A 6 24.39 3.25 -23.44
CA GLY A 6 24.10 3.05 -22.02
C GLY A 6 23.17 1.86 -21.83
N THR A 7 23.70 0.79 -21.23
CA THR A 7 22.96 -0.43 -20.88
C THR A 7 22.38 -0.26 -19.48
N ALA A 8 21.04 -0.25 -19.35
CA ALA A 8 20.37 -0.27 -18.05
C ALA A 8 20.36 -1.70 -17.50
N ALA A 9 20.86 -1.89 -16.27
CA ALA A 9 20.87 -3.18 -15.59
C ALA A 9 19.59 -3.36 -14.76
N LEU A 10 18.79 -4.37 -15.10
CA LEU A 10 17.62 -4.83 -14.36
C LEU A 10 18.05 -5.90 -13.34
N ALA A 11 17.83 -5.66 -12.04
CA ALA A 11 17.98 -6.69 -11.02
C ALA A 11 16.66 -7.49 -10.88
N ALA A 12 16.50 -8.53 -11.70
CA ALA A 12 15.41 -9.50 -11.60
C ALA A 12 15.76 -10.59 -10.56
N LEU A 13 14.96 -10.73 -9.51
CA LEU A 13 15.06 -11.80 -8.51
C LEU A 13 14.30 -13.03 -9.03
N CYS A 14 15.00 -13.99 -9.63
CA CYS A 14 14.42 -15.28 -10.04
C CYS A 14 14.59 -16.32 -8.90
N LEU A 15 13.50 -16.81 -8.33
CA LEU A 15 13.49 -18.00 -7.46
C LEU A 15 13.22 -19.26 -8.31
N THR A 16 14.21 -20.13 -8.43
CA THR A 16 14.04 -21.50 -8.95
C THR A 16 13.78 -22.48 -7.81
N LEU A 17 12.64 -23.18 -7.88
CA LEU A 17 12.29 -24.29 -6.97
C LEU A 17 12.93 -25.59 -7.49
N LEU A 18 13.88 -26.15 -6.75
CA LEU A 18 14.31 -27.56 -6.92
C LEU A 18 13.45 -28.45 -6.01
N ALA A 19 12.80 -29.45 -6.60
CA ALA A 19 12.18 -30.55 -5.88
C ALA A 19 13.26 -31.52 -5.35
N ALA A 20 13.16 -31.93 -4.08
CA ALA A 20 14.06 -32.90 -3.47
C ALA A 20 13.31 -34.15 -2.99
N ALA A 21 13.88 -35.32 -3.33
CA ALA A 21 13.57 -36.65 -2.79
C ALA A 21 14.32 -36.89 -1.44
N PRO A 22 14.09 -38.02 -0.73
CA PRO A 22 14.11 -38.01 0.74
C PRO A 22 15.46 -38.28 1.42
N ALA A 23 15.61 -37.60 2.55
CA ALA A 23 16.17 -37.98 3.86
C ALA A 23 17.50 -38.74 3.94
N THR A 24 18.55 -37.98 4.28
CA THR A 24 19.70 -38.48 5.06
C THR A 24 19.87 -37.56 6.27
N ALA A 25 19.88 -38.15 7.47
CA ALA A 25 20.07 -37.43 8.73
C ALA A 25 21.44 -36.74 8.79
N ALA A 26 21.43 -35.41 8.97
CA ALA A 26 22.61 -34.60 9.23
C ALA A 26 22.32 -33.56 10.31
N ALA A 27 23.35 -33.28 11.12
CA ALA A 27 23.43 -32.48 12.34
C ALA A 27 22.75 -31.08 12.30
N PRO A 28 22.42 -30.49 13.47
CA PRO A 28 21.80 -29.17 13.55
C PRO A 28 22.72 -28.09 12.97
N SER A 29 22.36 -27.62 11.78
CA SER A 29 22.94 -26.44 11.16
C SER A 29 22.40 -25.20 11.85
N ALA A 30 23.31 -24.31 12.25
CA ALA A 30 23.01 -22.99 12.79
C ALA A 30 22.06 -22.21 11.86
N PRO A 31 21.24 -21.27 12.40
CA PRO A 31 20.36 -20.46 11.56
C PRO A 31 21.18 -19.67 10.53
N PRO A 32 20.69 -19.50 9.30
CA PRO A 32 21.34 -18.62 8.35
C PRO A 32 21.26 -17.18 8.88
N SER A 33 22.41 -16.63 9.25
CA SER A 33 22.62 -15.20 9.28
C SER A 33 22.21 -14.62 7.93
N SER A 34 21.28 -13.68 7.94
CA SER A 34 20.86 -12.92 6.76
C SER A 34 22.11 -12.42 6.03
N ALA A 35 22.30 -12.91 4.80
CA ALA A 35 23.41 -12.53 3.96
C ALA A 35 23.32 -11.03 3.65
N LEU A 36 24.38 -10.32 4.04
CA LEU A 36 24.72 -8.98 3.59
C LEU A 36 24.70 -8.97 2.05
N VAL A 37 23.86 -8.13 1.45
CA VAL A 37 23.93 -7.79 0.04
C VAL A 37 25.10 -6.81 -0.12
N ASP A 38 26.16 -7.25 -0.78
CA ASP A 38 27.35 -6.45 -1.08
C ASP A 38 27.30 -5.96 -2.54
N GLY A 39 27.58 -4.68 -2.73
CA GLY A 39 27.56 -4.00 -4.04
C GLY A 39 26.55 -2.86 -4.11
N ALA A 40 26.89 -1.72 -3.51
CA ALA A 40 26.10 -0.50 -3.59
C ALA A 40 27.02 0.71 -3.85
N SER A 41 26.71 1.45 -4.92
CA SER A 41 27.26 2.76 -5.28
C SER A 41 27.17 3.74 -4.10
N ALA A 42 27.98 4.81 -4.09
CA ALA A 42 28.04 5.76 -2.98
C ALA A 42 26.68 6.41 -2.62
N ASP A 43 25.72 6.45 -3.56
CA ASP A 43 24.34 6.92 -3.34
C ASP A 43 23.38 5.84 -2.83
N GLU A 44 23.61 4.56 -3.16
CA GLU A 44 22.77 3.45 -2.67
C GLU A 44 22.95 3.18 -1.17
N ARG A 45 23.94 3.81 -0.53
CA ARG A 45 24.15 3.78 0.92
C ARG A 45 23.35 4.85 1.68
N ALA A 46 22.62 5.71 0.97
CA ALA A 46 21.88 6.80 1.59
C ALA A 46 20.62 6.34 2.34
N LEU A 47 20.09 5.15 2.02
CA LEU A 47 18.96 4.54 2.71
C LEU A 47 19.30 3.14 3.21
N VAL A 48 18.91 2.84 4.44
CA VAL A 48 18.93 1.47 4.99
C VAL A 48 17.49 1.01 5.13
N VAL A 49 17.12 -0.03 4.39
CA VAL A 49 15.77 -0.61 4.39
C VAL A 49 15.79 -1.93 5.14
N ARG A 50 14.89 -2.10 6.10
CA ARG A 50 14.71 -3.34 6.86
C ARG A 50 13.25 -3.76 6.83
N GLU A 51 12.97 -4.90 6.22
CA GLU A 51 11.63 -5.49 6.25
C GLU A 51 11.20 -5.82 7.69
N VAL A 52 9.95 -5.51 8.01
CA VAL A 52 9.33 -5.87 9.30
C VAL A 52 8.77 -7.28 9.15
N PRO A 53 9.28 -8.27 9.90
CA PRO A 53 8.82 -9.65 9.77
C PRO A 53 7.35 -9.73 10.18
N GLY A 54 6.54 -10.39 9.34
CA GLY A 54 5.12 -10.61 9.59
C GLY A 54 4.67 -11.97 9.06
N PRO A 55 3.46 -12.43 9.45
CA PRO A 55 2.93 -13.72 9.01
C PRO A 55 2.66 -13.78 7.50
N ALA A 56 2.59 -12.61 6.84
CA ALA A 56 2.02 -12.43 5.52
C ALA A 56 3.08 -12.29 4.40
N SER A 57 4.20 -13.00 4.50
CA SER A 57 5.32 -12.90 3.56
C SER A 57 5.07 -13.52 2.16
N ARG A 58 3.84 -13.97 1.86
CA ARG A 58 3.51 -14.54 0.54
C ARG A 58 2.16 -14.03 0.02
N LEU A 59 2.21 -13.29 -1.09
CA LEU A 59 1.06 -12.96 -1.93
C LEU A 59 0.66 -14.16 -2.79
N ARG A 60 0.21 -15.23 -2.14
CA ARG A 60 -0.26 -16.45 -2.81
C ARG A 60 -1.59 -16.86 -2.22
N ASP A 61 -2.37 -17.56 -3.03
CA ASP A 61 -3.64 -18.15 -2.60
C ASP A 61 -4.64 -17.11 -2.04
N LEU A 62 -4.62 -15.88 -2.58
CA LEU A 62 -5.56 -14.83 -2.20
C LEU A 62 -6.94 -15.12 -2.80
N ALA A 63 -7.96 -15.17 -1.96
CA ALA A 63 -9.36 -15.21 -2.34
C ALA A 63 -9.94 -13.78 -2.42
N PRO A 64 -10.98 -13.54 -3.25
CA PRO A 64 -11.67 -12.26 -3.25
C PRO A 64 -12.12 -11.85 -1.83
N GLY A 65 -11.73 -10.66 -1.40
CA GLY A 65 -11.94 -10.15 -0.04
C GLY A 65 -10.73 -10.26 0.89
N ASP A 66 -9.69 -11.01 0.50
CA ASP A 66 -8.47 -11.13 1.31
C ASP A 66 -7.63 -9.85 1.30
N SER A 67 -6.86 -9.68 2.36
CA SER A 67 -5.86 -8.61 2.44
C SER A 67 -4.58 -9.08 3.14
N VAL A 68 -3.47 -8.50 2.69
CA VAL A 68 -2.12 -8.78 3.18
C VAL A 68 -1.44 -7.46 3.46
N VAL A 69 -0.74 -7.37 4.59
CA VAL A 69 0.07 -6.20 4.93
C VAL A 69 1.54 -6.57 4.86
N TRP A 70 2.29 -5.81 4.08
CA TRP A 70 3.76 -5.80 4.09
C TRP A 70 4.25 -4.49 4.69
N ALA A 71 5.38 -4.50 5.40
CA ALA A 71 5.96 -3.28 5.93
C ALA A 71 7.49 -3.32 5.97
N ALA A 72 8.11 -2.13 5.90
CA ALA A 72 9.53 -1.94 6.08
C ALA A 72 9.82 -0.68 6.91
N GLU A 73 10.92 -0.73 7.67
CA GLU A 73 11.57 0.44 8.22
C GLU A 73 12.59 0.98 7.23
N VAL A 74 12.59 2.30 7.07
CA VAL A 74 13.51 3.04 6.20
C VAL A 74 14.25 4.05 7.06
N THR A 75 15.57 3.94 7.10
CA THR A 75 16.45 4.88 7.81
C THR A 75 17.22 5.71 6.78
N ASN A 76 17.19 7.03 6.95
CA ASN A 76 18.06 7.91 6.16
C ASN A 76 19.48 7.86 6.72
N ALA A 77 20.38 7.18 6.01
CA ALA A 77 21.80 7.10 6.35
C ALA A 77 22.64 8.17 5.64
N SER A 78 22.02 9.04 4.84
CA SER A 78 22.68 10.17 4.22
C SER A 78 22.96 11.28 5.25
N ALA A 79 23.94 12.14 4.94
CA ALA A 79 24.27 13.28 5.79
C ALA A 79 23.28 14.46 5.64
N SER A 80 22.51 14.47 4.55
CA SER A 80 21.58 15.56 4.20
C SER A 80 20.15 15.02 4.20
N GLY A 81 19.33 15.48 5.14
CA GLY A 81 17.92 15.10 5.19
C GLY A 81 17.22 15.32 3.84
N SER A 82 16.37 14.39 3.42
CA SER A 82 15.63 14.49 2.16
C SER A 82 14.30 13.73 2.24
N PRO A 83 13.25 14.13 1.48
CA PRO A 83 12.07 13.30 1.30
C PRO A 83 12.40 11.92 0.74
N VAL A 84 11.64 10.92 1.14
CA VAL A 84 11.76 9.55 0.65
C VAL A 84 10.70 9.35 -0.46
N LEU A 85 11.12 8.83 -1.61
CA LEU A 85 10.23 8.33 -2.63
C LEU A 85 10.00 6.83 -2.45
N VAL A 86 8.77 6.40 -2.72
CA VAL A 86 8.33 5.01 -2.70
C VAL A 86 7.82 4.66 -4.10
N ASP A 87 8.58 3.84 -4.80
CA ASP A 87 8.19 3.31 -6.12
C ASP A 87 7.55 1.94 -5.96
N LEU A 88 6.35 1.78 -6.52
CA LEU A 88 5.62 0.52 -6.57
C LEU A 88 5.58 0.01 -8.00
N ASP A 89 6.16 -1.16 -8.20
CA ASP A 89 6.14 -1.87 -9.47
C ASP A 89 5.46 -3.22 -9.27
N ALA A 90 4.22 -3.31 -9.73
CA ALA A 90 3.48 -4.55 -9.71
C ALA A 90 3.80 -5.34 -10.99
N GLY A 91 4.37 -6.53 -10.81
CA GLY A 91 4.79 -7.41 -11.89
C GLY A 91 3.98 -8.70 -11.91
N GLY A 92 3.78 -9.25 -13.10
CA GLY A 92 3.03 -10.49 -13.32
C GLY A 92 2.07 -10.34 -14.49
N ASP A 93 1.68 -11.47 -15.06
CA ASP A 93 0.71 -11.51 -16.15
C ASP A 93 -0.68 -11.80 -15.56
N GLY A 94 -1.68 -10.98 -15.90
CA GLY A 94 -3.09 -11.28 -15.63
C GLY A 94 -3.89 -10.17 -14.96
N ALA A 95 -5.15 -10.51 -14.64
CA ALA A 95 -6.14 -9.57 -14.14
C ALA A 95 -5.76 -8.94 -12.79
N LEU A 96 -5.00 -9.64 -11.94
CA LEU A 96 -4.57 -9.11 -10.64
C LEU A 96 -3.78 -7.80 -10.74
N VAL A 97 -2.94 -7.65 -11.76
CA VAL A 97 -2.11 -6.45 -11.90
C VAL A 97 -2.66 -5.50 -12.96
N GLY A 98 -3.32 -6.03 -14.00
CA GLY A 98 -3.81 -5.24 -15.14
C GLY A 98 -5.21 -4.67 -14.99
N ASP A 99 -6.06 -5.21 -14.11
CA ASP A 99 -7.44 -4.75 -13.96
C ASP A 99 -7.56 -3.63 -12.91
N PRO A 100 -7.96 -2.41 -13.28
CA PRO A 100 -8.06 -1.29 -12.34
C PRO A 100 -9.26 -1.39 -11.39
N ARG A 101 -10.26 -2.23 -11.66
CA ARG A 101 -11.47 -2.38 -10.85
C ARG A 101 -11.43 -3.63 -10.00
N ASP A 102 -11.10 -4.75 -10.62
CA ASP A 102 -11.16 -6.09 -10.05
C ASP A 102 -9.78 -6.68 -9.74
N GLY A 103 -8.71 -5.95 -10.06
CA GLY A 103 -7.34 -6.30 -9.69
C GLY A 103 -6.96 -5.85 -8.28
N LEU A 104 -5.68 -6.07 -7.94
CA LEU A 104 -5.08 -5.76 -6.66
C LEU A 104 -5.19 -4.27 -6.34
N GLN A 105 -5.75 -3.96 -5.17
CA GLN A 105 -5.83 -2.60 -4.64
C GLN A 105 -4.75 -2.42 -3.58
N LEU A 106 -4.07 -1.26 -3.63
CA LEU A 106 -2.98 -0.92 -2.74
C LEU A 106 -3.38 0.28 -1.87
N ASP A 107 -3.14 0.20 -0.57
CA ASP A 107 -3.16 1.34 0.35
C ASP A 107 -1.79 1.47 1.02
N VAL A 108 -1.14 2.61 0.82
CA VAL A 108 0.23 2.85 1.26
C VAL A 108 0.23 3.88 2.37
N VAL A 109 0.79 3.49 3.51
CA VAL A 109 0.73 4.28 4.74
C VAL A 109 2.12 4.39 5.35
N ARG A 110 2.51 5.63 5.68
CA ARG A 110 3.65 5.91 6.54
C ARG A 110 3.22 5.86 8.01
N CYS A 111 4.01 5.21 8.84
CA CYS A 111 3.79 5.08 10.26
C CYS A 111 5.01 5.61 11.03
N ASP A 112 4.80 6.61 11.87
CA ASP A 112 5.91 7.31 12.52
C ASP A 112 6.49 6.54 13.73
N ALA A 113 5.69 5.72 14.44
CA ALA A 113 6.19 4.84 15.52
C ALA A 113 6.43 3.37 15.07
N GLY A 114 6.35 3.14 13.76
CA GLY A 114 6.65 1.88 13.09
C GLY A 114 5.56 0.82 13.17
N TYR A 115 5.81 -0.31 12.50
CA TYR A 115 4.87 -1.44 12.46
C TYR A 115 5.25 -2.49 13.51
N GLU A 116 4.24 -3.17 14.05
CA GLU A 116 4.43 -4.33 14.92
C GLU A 116 3.69 -5.56 14.40
N ALA A 117 4.33 -6.71 14.59
CA ALA A 117 3.72 -8.00 14.38
C ALA A 117 3.04 -8.43 15.67
N VAL A 118 1.75 -8.76 15.57
CA VAL A 118 1.01 -9.45 16.60
C VAL A 118 0.77 -10.87 16.08
N ALA A 119 0.94 -11.87 16.95
CA ALA A 119 0.77 -13.27 16.55
C ALA A 119 -0.62 -13.48 15.92
N ASP A 120 -0.64 -14.13 14.76
CA ASP A 120 -1.85 -14.44 13.99
C ASP A 120 -2.71 -13.22 13.60
N GLN A 121 -2.11 -12.03 13.57
CA GLN A 121 -2.77 -10.80 13.14
C GLN A 121 -1.98 -10.11 12.03
N PRO A 122 -2.65 -9.33 11.16
CA PRO A 122 -1.97 -8.44 10.23
C PRO A 122 -1.05 -7.47 10.97
N LEU A 123 0.02 -7.02 10.30
CA LEU A 123 0.90 -5.97 10.81
C LEU A 123 0.08 -4.71 11.11
N SER A 124 0.31 -4.11 12.28
CA SER A 124 -0.38 -2.89 12.70
C SER A 124 0.60 -1.73 12.80
N CYS A 125 0.19 -0.55 12.33
CA CYS A 125 0.92 0.69 12.56
C CYS A 125 0.77 1.12 14.02
N ARG A 126 1.89 1.46 14.67
CA ARG A 126 1.91 2.07 16.00
C ARG A 126 1.86 3.59 15.85
N GLY A 127 0.81 4.20 16.37
CA GLY A 127 0.68 5.65 16.42
C GLY A 127 0.10 6.27 15.14
N PRO A 128 0.37 7.56 14.88
CA PRO A 128 -0.19 8.28 13.74
C PRO A 128 0.24 7.68 12.40
N ALA A 129 -0.75 7.46 11.54
CA ALA A 129 -0.59 6.98 10.19
C ALA A 129 -0.86 8.12 9.20
N VAL A 130 0.04 8.29 8.22
CA VAL A 130 -0.13 9.24 7.11
C VAL A 130 -0.26 8.44 5.82
N ARG A 131 -1.40 8.55 5.15
CA ARG A 131 -1.62 7.91 3.84
C ARG A 131 -0.78 8.61 2.78
N LEU A 132 0.03 7.82 2.07
CA LEU A 132 0.87 8.27 0.96
C LEU A 132 0.15 8.12 -0.39
N GLY A 133 -0.69 7.09 -0.54
CA GLY A 133 -1.47 6.86 -1.74
C GLY A 133 -2.39 5.65 -1.61
N THR A 134 -3.43 5.62 -2.45
CA THR A 134 -4.36 4.49 -2.57
C THR A 134 -4.77 4.34 -4.02
N GLY A 135 -4.93 3.11 -4.50
CA GLY A 135 -5.45 2.83 -5.84
C GLY A 135 -5.09 1.44 -6.35
N PRO A 136 -5.48 1.11 -7.59
CA PRO A 136 -5.14 -0.17 -8.17
C PRO A 136 -3.64 -0.26 -8.48
N ALA A 137 -3.09 -1.46 -8.32
CA ALA A 137 -1.69 -1.75 -8.65
C ALA A 137 -1.35 -1.40 -10.10
N ALA A 138 -2.34 -1.49 -11.01
CA ALA A 138 -2.23 -1.11 -12.42
C ALA A 138 -1.80 0.34 -12.65
N THR A 139 -2.11 1.26 -11.71
CA THR A 139 -1.94 2.70 -11.94
C THR A 139 -1.24 3.45 -10.81
N LEU A 140 -1.09 2.87 -9.62
CA LEU A 140 -0.56 3.62 -8.46
C LEU A 140 0.88 4.08 -8.67
N GLY A 141 1.75 3.22 -9.22
CA GLY A 141 3.10 3.57 -9.63
C GLY A 141 3.95 4.21 -8.53
N ARG A 142 4.37 5.46 -8.73
CA ARG A 142 5.30 6.19 -7.85
C ARG A 142 4.58 7.08 -6.84
N LEU A 143 5.00 7.01 -5.58
CA LEU A 143 4.52 7.83 -4.47
C LEU A 143 5.70 8.56 -3.79
N GLY A 144 5.46 9.74 -3.23
CA GLY A 144 6.47 10.49 -2.48
C GLY A 144 6.03 10.77 -1.05
N THR A 145 6.96 10.81 -0.10
CA THR A 145 6.68 11.39 1.22
C THR A 145 6.69 12.91 1.10
N SER A 146 5.71 13.56 1.72
CA SER A 146 5.70 15.02 1.85
C SER A 146 6.64 15.54 2.94
N ILE A 147 7.12 14.66 3.82
CA ILE A 147 7.95 15.02 4.97
C ILE A 147 9.39 14.56 4.71
N PRO A 148 10.38 15.48 4.78
CA PRO A 148 11.79 15.12 4.75
C PRO A 148 12.17 14.25 5.94
N LEU A 149 13.00 13.24 5.71
CA LEU A 149 13.59 12.43 6.76
C LEU A 149 14.97 12.99 7.08
N ALA A 150 15.22 13.45 8.31
CA ALA A 150 16.54 14.00 8.67
C ALA A 150 17.61 12.89 8.66
N ALA A 151 18.89 13.29 8.66
CA ALA A 151 20.00 12.35 8.73
C ALA A 151 19.92 11.52 10.03
N GLY A 152 19.94 10.19 9.89
CA GLY A 152 19.81 9.23 10.99
C GLY A 152 18.37 8.95 11.43
N ASP A 153 17.38 9.72 10.97
CA ASP A 153 15.98 9.47 11.29
C ASP A 153 15.46 8.23 10.56
N ARG A 154 14.41 7.66 11.14
CA ARG A 154 13.71 6.48 10.61
C ARG A 154 12.22 6.76 10.44
N THR A 155 11.65 6.12 9.44
CA THR A 155 10.22 6.03 9.24
C THR A 155 9.84 4.59 8.88
N SER A 156 8.57 4.24 8.96
CA SER A 156 8.10 2.95 8.45
C SER A 156 7.03 3.13 7.41
N VAL A 157 7.07 2.31 6.38
CA VAL A 157 6.08 2.27 5.31
C VAL A 157 5.42 0.92 5.33
N GLY A 158 4.09 0.91 5.30
CA GLY A 158 3.29 -0.28 5.14
C GLY A 158 2.49 -0.19 3.84
N VAL A 159 2.35 -1.33 3.18
CA VAL A 159 1.53 -1.50 1.99
C VAL A 159 0.49 -2.56 2.32
N THR A 160 -0.77 -2.14 2.36
CA THR A 160 -1.90 -3.06 2.42
C THR A 160 -2.29 -3.41 0.99
N MET A 161 -2.25 -4.69 0.68
CA MET A 161 -2.64 -5.26 -0.60
C MET A 161 -3.97 -5.99 -0.39
N SER A 162 -5.04 -5.48 -0.99
CA SER A 162 -6.37 -6.07 -0.87
C SER A 162 -6.86 -6.57 -2.22
N PHE A 163 -7.39 -7.78 -2.24
CA PHE A 163 -8.02 -8.35 -3.42
C PHE A 163 -9.54 -8.08 -3.34
N PRO A 164 -10.14 -7.31 -4.27
CA PRO A 164 -11.55 -6.93 -4.17
C PRO A 164 -12.48 -8.14 -4.12
N ALA A 165 -13.51 -8.08 -3.28
CA ALA A 165 -14.54 -9.12 -3.25
C ALA A 165 -15.31 -9.25 -4.58
N SER A 166 -15.27 -8.22 -5.44
CA SER A 166 -15.88 -8.20 -6.77
C SER A 166 -15.11 -8.99 -7.83
N ALA A 167 -13.84 -9.33 -7.58
CA ALA A 167 -12.95 -9.88 -8.59
C ALA A 167 -13.37 -11.25 -9.15
N GLY A 168 -14.30 -11.92 -8.47
CA GLY A 168 -14.79 -13.24 -8.86
C GLY A 168 -13.67 -14.26 -9.02
N ASN A 169 -13.90 -15.27 -9.86
CA ASN A 169 -12.94 -16.36 -10.08
C ASN A 169 -12.03 -16.13 -11.30
N GLY A 170 -12.12 -14.96 -11.97
CA GLY A 170 -11.34 -14.67 -13.18
C GLY A 170 -9.82 -14.62 -12.94
N ALA A 171 -9.42 -14.39 -11.69
CA ALA A 171 -8.03 -14.38 -11.24
C ALA A 171 -7.64 -15.63 -10.42
N GLU A 172 -8.51 -16.65 -10.36
CA GLU A 172 -8.21 -17.89 -9.64
C GLU A 172 -6.93 -18.54 -10.19
N GLY A 173 -6.02 -18.91 -9.29
CA GLY A 173 -4.73 -19.52 -9.64
C GLY A 173 -3.70 -18.58 -10.28
N THR A 174 -4.00 -17.28 -10.39
CA THR A 174 -3.01 -16.30 -10.85
C THR A 174 -2.07 -15.87 -9.73
N ALA A 175 -0.90 -15.39 -10.10
CA ALA A 175 0.10 -14.90 -9.16
C ALA A 175 0.58 -13.52 -9.59
N ALA A 176 0.79 -12.65 -8.61
CA ALA A 176 1.39 -11.34 -8.80
C ALA A 176 2.62 -11.19 -7.90
N SER A 177 3.50 -10.29 -8.28
CA SER A 177 4.61 -9.81 -7.46
C SER A 177 4.50 -8.31 -7.31
N LEU A 178 4.88 -7.79 -6.14
CA LEU A 178 4.98 -6.36 -5.90
C LEU A 178 6.42 -6.07 -5.52
N ARG A 179 7.09 -5.20 -6.28
CA ARG A 179 8.39 -4.65 -5.92
C ARG A 179 8.18 -3.26 -5.34
N VAL A 180 8.69 -3.07 -4.12
CA VAL A 180 8.70 -1.76 -3.44
C VAL A 180 10.14 -1.27 -3.41
N THR A 181 10.39 -0.10 -3.99
CA THR A 181 11.72 0.51 -4.06
C THR A 181 11.69 1.86 -3.33
N PHE A 182 12.74 2.14 -2.55
CA PHE A 182 12.89 3.42 -1.86
C PHE A 182 14.06 4.19 -2.46
N SER A 183 13.88 5.49 -2.65
CA SER A 183 14.95 6.41 -3.03
C SER A 183 14.83 7.71 -2.26
N LEU A 184 15.92 8.46 -2.12
CA LEU A 184 15.81 9.86 -1.69
C LEU A 184 15.40 10.69 -2.90
N LEU A 185 14.51 11.65 -2.69
CA LEU A 185 14.30 12.68 -3.70
C LEU A 185 15.59 13.48 -3.79
N ASP A 186 16.23 13.52 -4.95
CA ASP A 186 17.36 14.42 -5.14
C ASP A 186 16.85 15.84 -4.87
N SER A 187 17.35 16.46 -3.80
CA SER A 187 17.11 17.89 -3.53
C SER A 187 17.76 18.78 -4.60
N ALA A 188 18.40 18.17 -5.60
CA ALA A 188 19.11 18.78 -6.72
C ALA A 188 18.41 18.48 -8.06
N GLY A 189 17.08 18.60 -8.14
CA GLY A 189 16.58 19.22 -9.36
C GLY A 189 17.23 20.61 -9.42
N PRO A 190 17.85 21.05 -10.52
CA PRO A 190 18.26 22.45 -10.63
C PRO A 190 16.99 23.23 -10.30
N GLY A 191 16.99 23.95 -9.16
CA GLY A 191 15.95 24.93 -8.92
C GLY A 191 15.84 25.73 -10.22
N PRO A 192 14.62 26.05 -10.70
CA PRO A 192 14.47 26.78 -11.95
C PRO A 192 15.50 27.89 -11.91
N ASP A 193 16.46 27.87 -12.86
CA ASP A 193 17.54 28.86 -12.90
C ASP A 193 16.85 30.18 -12.59
N PRO A 194 17.28 30.92 -11.54
CA PRO A 194 16.62 32.15 -11.15
C PRO A 194 16.45 32.92 -12.45
N VAL A 195 15.20 33.07 -12.88
CA VAL A 195 14.89 33.67 -14.16
C VAL A 195 15.55 35.02 -14.06
N ASP A 196 16.68 35.20 -14.74
CA ASP A 196 17.36 36.47 -14.79
C ASP A 196 16.26 37.40 -15.32
N PRO A 197 15.78 38.37 -14.53
CA PRO A 197 14.88 39.37 -15.05
C PRO A 197 15.74 40.21 -15.99
N GLY A 198 16.00 39.65 -17.18
CA GLY A 198 16.54 40.38 -18.29
C GLY A 198 15.68 41.63 -18.44
N PRO A 199 16.30 42.76 -18.84
CA PRO A 199 15.61 44.03 -18.91
C PRO A 199 14.32 43.85 -19.71
N VAL A 200 13.19 43.98 -19.01
CA VAL A 200 11.89 44.11 -19.64
C VAL A 200 11.98 45.33 -20.54
N ASP A 201 12.10 45.07 -21.84
CA ASP A 201 11.98 46.08 -22.86
C ASP A 201 10.54 46.63 -22.77
N PRO A 202 10.34 47.90 -22.38
CA PRO A 202 9.03 48.52 -22.37
C PRO A 202 8.69 48.87 -23.82
N GLY A 203 8.39 47.83 -24.60
CA GLY A 203 7.71 47.97 -25.88
C GLY A 203 6.35 48.63 -25.67
N PRO A 204 5.88 49.46 -26.62
CA PRO A 204 4.62 50.18 -26.50
C PRO A 204 3.47 49.19 -26.35
N VAL A 205 2.76 49.33 -25.23
CA VAL A 205 1.43 48.75 -25.02
C VAL A 205 0.51 49.28 -26.11
N ASP A 206 0.10 48.40 -27.03
CA ASP A 206 -1.05 48.65 -27.88
C ASP A 206 -2.32 48.62 -26.99
N PRO A 207 -3.12 49.70 -26.97
CA PRO A 207 -4.42 49.67 -26.32
C PRO A 207 -5.39 48.86 -27.20
N ASP A 208 -5.76 47.66 -26.75
CA ASP A 208 -6.86 46.91 -27.33
C ASP A 208 -8.17 47.66 -27.05
N PRO A 209 -8.94 48.04 -28.10
CA PRO A 209 -10.22 48.70 -27.92
C PRO A 209 -11.33 47.67 -27.67
N ASP A 210 -12.15 47.96 -26.67
CA ASP A 210 -13.58 47.63 -26.57
C ASP A 210 -14.08 46.37 -27.30
N ASP A 211 -14.36 45.29 -26.55
CA ASP A 211 -15.44 44.36 -26.93
C ASP A 211 -16.58 44.42 -25.90
N PRO A 212 -17.68 45.13 -26.21
CA PRO A 212 -18.86 45.19 -25.38
C PRO A 212 -19.92 44.17 -25.86
N GLY A 213 -20.16 43.15 -25.02
CA GLY A 213 -21.53 42.75 -24.70
C GLY A 213 -22.00 41.34 -25.10
N THR A 214 -23.16 41.01 -24.52
CA THR A 214 -24.06 39.87 -24.81
C THR A 214 -23.83 38.64 -23.91
N GLN A 215 -24.74 38.15 -23.05
CA GLN A 215 -26.12 38.48 -22.63
C GLN A 215 -26.42 37.63 -21.37
N PRO A 216 -27.38 38.02 -20.50
CA PRO A 216 -27.91 37.15 -19.45
C PRO A 216 -29.11 36.34 -19.98
N GLY A 217 -28.91 35.02 -20.13
CA GLY A 217 -29.97 34.07 -20.48
C GLY A 217 -30.48 33.33 -19.25
N GLY A 218 -31.63 33.78 -18.73
CA GLY A 218 -32.40 33.04 -17.74
C GLY A 218 -32.99 31.75 -18.33
N GLY A 219 -32.93 30.68 -17.54
CA GLY A 219 -33.60 29.41 -17.79
C GLY A 219 -34.16 28.89 -16.48
N GLU A 220 -35.41 29.25 -16.21
CA GLU A 220 -36.25 28.70 -15.14
C GLU A 220 -37.06 27.54 -15.73
N VAL A 221 -36.92 26.32 -15.21
CA VAL A 221 -37.89 25.23 -15.37
C VAL A 221 -37.74 24.24 -14.18
N PRO A 222 -38.74 23.38 -13.88
CA PRO A 222 -39.56 23.49 -12.67
C PRO A 222 -39.44 22.26 -11.75
N GLY A 223 -40.09 22.34 -10.59
CA GLY A 223 -40.09 21.31 -9.55
C GLY A 223 -40.35 19.88 -10.03
N GLY A 224 -39.48 18.97 -9.58
CA GLY A 224 -39.69 17.53 -9.56
C GLY A 224 -39.70 17.06 -8.11
N ALA A 225 -40.82 16.47 -7.71
CA ALA A 225 -41.13 16.04 -6.37
C ALA A 225 -40.30 14.81 -5.92
N THR A 226 -40.15 14.69 -4.60
CA THR A 226 -40.08 13.46 -3.78
C THR A 226 -39.65 12.16 -4.46
N ASP A 227 -38.54 11.60 -3.97
CA ASP A 227 -38.53 10.18 -3.57
C ASP A 227 -37.53 9.95 -2.42
N ALA A 228 -38.10 9.63 -1.26
CA ALA A 228 -37.39 9.01 -0.15
C ALA A 228 -36.99 7.58 -0.56
N PRO A 229 -35.90 7.01 -0.03
CA PRO A 229 -35.64 5.59 -0.19
C PRO A 229 -36.71 4.79 0.56
N THR A 230 -37.75 4.39 -0.16
CA THR A 230 -38.67 3.35 0.27
C THR A 230 -37.88 2.05 0.33
N THR A 231 -37.59 1.61 1.55
CA THR A 231 -37.20 0.23 1.84
C THR A 231 -38.36 -0.67 1.39
N ALA A 232 -38.24 -1.23 0.19
CA ALA A 232 -39.18 -2.23 -0.29
C ALA A 232 -38.99 -3.51 0.54
N PRO A 233 -40.07 -4.07 1.13
CA PRO A 233 -40.00 -5.35 1.81
C PRO A 233 -39.72 -6.47 0.81
N CYS A 234 -38.96 -7.47 1.25
CA CYS A 234 -38.70 -8.71 0.53
C CYS A 234 -40.01 -9.25 -0.09
N ARG A 235 -40.07 -9.27 -1.42
CA ARG A 235 -41.08 -9.99 -2.18
C ARG A 235 -40.61 -11.43 -2.32
N PRO A 236 -41.23 -12.42 -1.66
CA PRO A 236 -40.90 -13.82 -1.89
C PRO A 236 -41.39 -14.21 -3.28
N GLU A 237 -40.47 -14.70 -4.11
CA GLU A 237 -40.80 -15.44 -5.32
C GLU A 237 -41.61 -16.68 -4.93
N ARG A 238 -42.73 -16.87 -5.63
CA ARG A 238 -43.57 -18.05 -5.50
C ARG A 238 -42.83 -19.24 -6.12
N THR A 239 -42.17 -20.02 -5.29
CA THR A 239 -41.77 -21.38 -5.64
C THR A 239 -42.72 -22.34 -4.94
N THR A 240 -43.51 -23.02 -5.75
CA THR A 240 -44.39 -24.14 -5.39
C THR A 240 -43.55 -25.27 -4.81
N THR A 241 -43.62 -25.53 -3.49
CA THR A 241 -43.51 -26.86 -2.83
C THR A 241 -43.66 -26.67 -1.31
N PRO A 242 -44.56 -27.42 -0.63
CA PRO A 242 -44.74 -27.32 0.82
C PRO A 242 -43.81 -28.30 1.55
N ALA A 243 -42.82 -27.79 2.27
CA ALA A 243 -42.17 -28.52 3.36
C ALA A 243 -41.80 -27.55 4.48
N ALA A 244 -42.29 -27.86 5.68
CA ALA A 244 -42.29 -27.06 6.89
C ALA A 244 -41.00 -26.28 7.19
N ALA A 245 -41.10 -24.94 7.20
CA ALA A 245 -40.12 -24.06 7.84
C ALA A 245 -40.67 -23.56 9.18
N ARG A 246 -40.11 -24.05 10.28
CA ARG A 246 -40.22 -23.41 11.59
C ARG A 246 -39.31 -22.18 11.59
N CYS A 247 -39.87 -21.00 11.84
CA CYS A 247 -39.07 -19.81 12.13
C CYS A 247 -38.52 -19.93 13.56
N PRO A 248 -37.21 -19.73 13.81
CA PRO A 248 -36.71 -19.53 15.17
C PRO A 248 -37.05 -18.11 15.64
N SER A 249 -37.63 -18.03 16.85
CA SER A 249 -37.84 -16.79 17.60
C SER A 249 -36.53 -16.04 17.84
N PRO A 250 -36.51 -14.71 17.79
CA PRO A 250 -35.47 -13.92 18.40
C PRO A 250 -35.85 -13.68 19.86
N ASP A 251 -35.40 -14.56 20.76
CA ASP A 251 -35.49 -14.30 22.19
C ASP A 251 -34.21 -14.72 22.91
N ALA A 252 -33.71 -13.77 23.69
CA ALA A 252 -32.78 -13.85 24.81
C ALA A 252 -31.59 -14.84 24.76
N THR A 253 -30.38 -14.33 24.96
CA THR A 253 -29.66 -14.48 26.26
C THR A 253 -28.24 -13.92 26.12
N SER A 254 -27.97 -12.81 26.80
CA SER A 254 -26.62 -12.34 27.09
C SER A 254 -25.85 -13.37 27.92
N PRO A 255 -24.60 -13.73 27.58
CA PRO A 255 -23.76 -14.49 28.50
C PRO A 255 -23.23 -13.58 29.62
N PRO A 256 -23.15 -14.08 30.87
CA PRO A 256 -22.67 -13.32 32.01
C PRO A 256 -21.16 -13.10 31.98
N HIS A 257 -20.75 -11.97 32.53
CA HIS A 257 -19.38 -11.61 32.90
C HIS A 257 -18.70 -12.76 33.67
N SER A 258 -17.58 -13.25 33.13
CA SER A 258 -16.63 -14.07 33.91
C SER A 258 -15.67 -13.15 34.68
N PRO A 259 -15.49 -13.35 36.00
CA PRO A 259 -14.63 -12.53 36.84
C PRO A 259 -13.14 -12.85 36.70
N ALA A 260 -12.34 -11.83 37.03
CA ALA A 260 -10.89 -11.80 37.04
C ALA A 260 -10.25 -12.97 37.82
N ALA A 261 -9.30 -13.66 37.20
CA ALA A 261 -8.39 -14.57 37.87
C ALA A 261 -7.24 -13.79 38.52
N SER A 262 -7.20 -13.82 39.85
CA SER A 262 -6.14 -13.25 40.68
C SER A 262 -4.77 -13.85 40.39
N SER A 263 -3.79 -12.95 40.26
CA SER A 263 -2.37 -13.20 40.29
C SER A 263 -1.96 -13.86 41.62
N ARG A 264 -1.27 -15.01 41.57
CA ARG A 264 -0.45 -15.51 42.69
C ARG A 264 1.02 -15.41 42.30
N SER A 265 1.74 -14.52 42.98
CA SER A 265 3.20 -14.48 42.96
C SER A 265 3.77 -15.69 43.71
N PRO A 266 4.81 -16.37 43.20
CA PRO A 266 5.61 -17.29 43.99
C PRO A 266 6.56 -16.53 44.93
N PRO A 267 6.83 -17.05 46.15
CA PRO A 267 7.74 -16.42 47.09
C PRO A 267 9.21 -16.59 46.67
N ALA A 268 10.00 -15.56 46.99
CA ALA A 268 11.45 -15.55 46.88
C ALA A 268 12.06 -16.68 47.75
N ARG A 269 12.96 -17.47 47.16
CA ARG A 269 13.91 -18.28 47.92
C ARG A 269 15.20 -17.50 48.07
N SER A 270 15.51 -17.16 49.32
CA SER A 270 16.84 -16.75 49.77
C SER A 270 17.57 -17.96 50.35
N SER A 271 18.90 -17.88 50.28
CA SER A 271 19.94 -18.77 50.84
C SER A 271 20.42 -19.88 49.91
#